data_AF-A0A671QLU3-F1
#
_entry.id   AF-A0A671QLU3-F1
#
_cell.length_a   1.000
_cell.length_b   1.000
_cell.length_c   1.000
_cell.angle_alpha   90.00
_cell.angle_beta   90.00
_cell.angle_gamma   90.00
#
_symmetry.space_group_name_H-M   'P 1'
#
loop_
_entity.id
_entity.type
_entity.pdbx_description
1 polymer ?
#
loop_
_entity_poly.entity_id
_entity_poly.type
_entity_poly.pdbx_seq_one_letter_code
_entity_poly.pdbx_strand_id
1 'polypeptide(L)' 'MANKGLQLLGFTLSLLGLIGLIVGTILPQWKMSAYVGDNIITAIAMYQGLWMSCAFQSTGQMQCKVYDSILQLDSK' A
#
# COMPACT_ATOMS: atom_id res chain seq x y z
N MET A 1 35.06 -7.53 -24.26
CA MET A 1 33.75 -7.59 -24.95
C MET A 1 32.65 -7.69 -23.90
N ALA A 2 31.58 -6.89 -24.01
CA ALA A 2 30.47 -6.94 -23.06
C ALA A 2 29.81 -8.33 -23.11
N ASN A 3 29.74 -9.01 -21.96
CA ASN A 3 29.13 -10.33 -21.86
C ASN A 3 27.61 -10.19 -22.04
N LYS A 4 27.08 -10.64 -23.18
CA LYS A 4 25.65 -10.55 -23.53
C LYS A 4 24.75 -11.22 -22.50
N GLY A 5 25.22 -12.29 -21.85
CA GLY A 5 24.47 -12.98 -20.80
C GLY A 5 24.24 -12.11 -19.56
N LEU A 6 25.27 -11.38 -19.11
CA LEU A 6 25.16 -10.50 -17.94
C LEU A 6 24.23 -9.31 -18.21
N GLN A 7 24.25 -8.77 -19.43
CA GLN A 7 23.36 -7.67 -19.82
C GLN A 7 21.89 -8.12 -19.82
N LEU A 8 21.59 -9.30 -20.37
CA LEU A 8 20.22 -9.84 -20.39
C LEU A 8 19.70 -10.12 -18.97
N LEU A 9 20.54 -10.72 -18.11
CA LEU A 9 20.20 -10.94 -16.69
C LEU A 9 19.90 -9.62 -15.97
N GLY A 10 20.72 -8.60 -16.14
CA GLY A 10 20.48 -7.27 -15.56
C GLY A 10 19.17 -6.64 -16.02
N PHE A 11 18.84 -6.72 -17.31
CA PHE A 11 17.56 -6.23 -17.83
C PHE A 11 16.36 -6.97 -17.25
N THR A 12 16.41 -8.31 -17.19
CA THR A 12 15.31 -9.10 -16.62
C THR A 12 15.09 -8.80 -15.13
N LEU A 13 16.18 -8.67 -14.36
CA LEU A 13 16.09 -8.36 -12.93
C LEU A 13 15.54 -6.96 -12.68
N SER A 14 15.94 -5.98 -13.50
CA SER A 14 15.43 -4.61 -13.44
C SER A 14 13.93 -4.55 -13.77
N LEU A 15 13.47 -5.27 -14.79
CA LEU A 15 12.05 -5.35 -15.13
C LEU A 15 11.21 -5.97 -14.01
N LEU A 16 11.69 -7.06 -13.40
CA LEU A 16 11.03 -7.68 -12.26
C LEU A 16 10.96 -6.72 -11.05
N GLY A 17 12.03 -5.99 -10.77
CA GLY A 17 12.05 -4.96 -9.73
C GLY A 17 11.03 -3.85 -9.98
N LEU A 18 10.89 -3.41 -11.24
CA LEU A 18 9.91 -2.41 -11.66
C LEU A 18 8.47 -2.90 -11.42
N ILE A 19 8.17 -4.15 -11.79
CA ILE A 19 6.85 -4.75 -11.55
C ILE A 19 6.57 -4.82 -10.04
N GLY A 20 7.55 -5.24 -9.24
CA GLY A 20 7.42 -5.29 -7.78
C GLY A 20 7.14 -3.92 -7.15
N LEU A 21 7.80 -2.87 -7.64
CA LEU A 21 7.56 -1.50 -7.19
C LEU A 21 6.13 -1.03 -7.51
N ILE A 22 5.65 -1.30 -8.73
CA ILE A 22 4.29 -0.94 -9.14
C ILE A 22 3.27 -1.66 -8.27
N VAL A 23 3.43 -2.96 -8.04
CA VAL A 23 2.55 -3.73 -7.16
C VAL A 23 2.59 -3.19 -5.73
N GLY A 24 3.78 -2.90 -5.20
CA GLY A 24 3.97 -2.32 -3.88
C GLY A 24 3.27 -0.97 -3.69
N THR A 25 3.32 -0.10 -4.69
CA THR A 25 2.66 1.23 -4.63
C THR A 25 1.14 1.17 -4.68
N ILE A 26 0.56 0.17 -5.35
CA ILE A 26 -0.90 -0.01 -5.43
C ILE A 26 -1.46 -0.65 -4.16
N LEU A 27 -0.69 -1.54 -3.51
CA LEU A 27 -1.10 -2.22 -2.30
C LEU A 27 -1.38 -1.22 -1.16
N PRO A 28 -2.49 -1.36 -0.40
CA PRO A 28 -2.84 -0.44 0.69
C PRO A 28 -2.13 -0.74 2.01
N GLN A 29 -1.15 -1.65 2.02
CA GLN A 29 -0.52 -2.21 3.22
C GLN A 29 0.69 -1.39 3.72
N TRP A 30 0.75 -0.09 3.43
CA TRP A 30 1.91 0.76 3.76
C TRP A 30 1.98 1.09 5.24
N LYS A 31 0.84 1.43 5.85
CA LYS A 31 0.71 1.70 7.28
C LYS A 31 -0.52 0.98 7.81
N MET A 32 -0.32 0.08 8.78
CA MET A 32 -1.41 -0.59 9.47
C MET A 32 -1.62 0.05 10.83
N SER A 33 -2.83 0.54 11.10
CA SER A 33 -3.22 1.08 12.39
C SER A 33 -4.41 0.30 12.91
N ALA A 34 -4.26 -0.37 14.04
CA ALA A 34 -5.35 -1.05 14.73
C ALA A 34 -5.86 -0.13 15.83
N TYR A 35 -7.04 0.45 15.63
CA TYR A 35 -7.67 1.30 16.64
C TYR A 35 -8.50 0.42 17.58
N VAL A 36 -7.95 0.16 18.76
CA VAL A 36 -8.64 -0.45 19.91
C VAL A 36 -8.40 0.48 21.10
N GLY A 37 -9.29 1.43 21.34
CA GLY A 37 -9.17 2.38 22.44
C GLY A 37 -10.52 2.93 22.88
N ASP A 38 -10.68 3.15 24.19
CA ASP A 38 -11.91 3.48 24.94
C ASP A 38 -12.77 4.66 24.43
N ASN A 39 -12.34 5.40 23.41
CA ASN A 39 -13.04 6.57 22.86
C ASN A 39 -13.53 6.40 21.41
N ILE A 40 -13.42 5.21 20.82
CA ILE A 40 -13.82 4.97 19.42
C ILE A 40 -15.02 4.02 19.38
N ILE A 41 -16.14 4.51 18.84
CA ILE A 41 -17.47 3.86 18.83
C ILE A 41 -17.50 2.55 17.99
N THR A 42 -16.43 2.22 17.25
CA THR A 42 -16.28 0.95 16.51
C THR A 42 -14.82 0.49 16.54
N ALA A 43 -14.55 -0.80 16.75
CA ALA A 43 -13.22 -1.37 16.54
C ALA A 43 -12.96 -1.46 15.03
N ILE A 44 -11.92 -0.77 14.54
CA ILE A 44 -11.61 -0.72 13.12
C ILE A 44 -10.11 -0.98 12.92
N ALA A 45 -9.78 -1.96 12.09
CA ALA A 45 -8.43 -2.12 11.56
C ALA A 45 -8.31 -1.26 10.30
N MET A 46 -7.49 -0.22 10.36
CA MET A 46 -7.25 0.71 9.26
C MET A 46 -5.97 0.31 8.52
N TYR A 47 -6.10 0.09 7.22
CA TYR A 47 -4.99 -0.11 6.28
C TYR A 47 -4.86 1.13 5.43
N GLN A 48 -3.76 1.84 5.61
CA GLN A 48 -3.51 3.09 4.95
C GLN A 48 -2.45 2.86 3.87
N GLY A 49 -2.89 2.93 2.62
CA GLY A 49 -2.05 2.90 1.43
C GLY A 49 -1.59 4.29 1.02
N LEU A 50 -0.81 4.34 -0.06
CA LEU A 50 -0.37 5.59 -0.66
C LEU A 50 -1.52 6.32 -1.38
N TRP A 51 -2.42 5.59 -2.04
CA TRP A 51 -3.50 6.16 -2.86
C TRP A 51 -4.90 5.94 -2.29
N MET A 52 -5.06 4.96 -1.39
CA MET A 52 -6.33 4.59 -0.80
C MET A 52 -6.17 4.20 0.66
N SER A 53 -7.23 4.38 1.43
CA SER A 53 -7.36 3.88 2.80
C SER A 53 -8.49 2.87 2.86
N CYS A 54 -8.27 1.76 3.55
CA CYS A 54 -9.27 0.71 3.74
C CYS A 54 -9.51 0.51 5.24
N ALA A 55 -10.77 0.56 5.64
CA ALA A 55 -11.24 0.37 7.00
C ALA A 55 -11.94 -1.00 7.09
N PHE A 56 -11.43 -1.89 7.94
CA PHE A 56 -12.07 -3.17 8.26
C PHE A 56 -12.79 -3.06 9.59
N GLN A 57 -14.12 -3.11 9.56
CA GLN A 57 -14.98 -2.98 10.73
C GLN A 57 -15.41 -4.35 11.26
N SER A 58 -15.64 -4.48 12.58
CA SER A 58 -16.14 -5.72 13.21
C SER A 58 -17.50 -6.21 12.69
N THR A 59 -18.25 -5.37 11.96
CA THR A 59 -19.47 -5.75 11.23
C THR A 59 -19.20 -6.58 9.97
N GLY A 60 -17.93 -6.86 9.67
CA GLY A 60 -17.49 -7.65 8.51
C GLY A 60 -17.45 -6.87 7.20
N GLN A 61 -17.73 -5.56 7.24
CA GLN A 61 -17.69 -4.69 6.07
C GLN A 61 -16.30 -4.09 5.92
N MET A 62 -15.68 -4.32 4.74
CA MET A 62 -14.47 -3.63 4.32
C MET A 62 -14.86 -2.43 3.45
N GLN A 63 -14.46 -1.24 3.87
CA GLN A 63 -14.76 0.00 3.16
C GLN A 63 -13.45 0.63 2.72
N CYS A 64 -13.19 0.67 1.41
CA CYS A 64 -12.02 1.29 0.84
C CYS A 64 -12.39 2.63 0.19
N LYS A 65 -11.66 3.69 0.55
CA LYS A 65 -11.82 5.02 -0.02
C LYS A 65 -10.50 5.51 -0.61
N VAL A 66 -10.54 5.93 -1.86
CA VAL A 66 -9.42 6.63 -2.53
C VAL A 66 -9.30 8.04 -1.95
N TYR A 67 -8.08 8.55 -1.79
CA TYR A 67 -7.89 9.92 -1.34
C TYR A 67 -8.36 10.89 -2.42
N ASP A 68 -9.24 11.81 -2.06
CA ASP A 68 -9.74 12.86 -2.95
C ASP A 68 -8.69 13.98 -3.11
N SER A 69 -7.70 14.07 -2.21
CA SER A 69 -6.64 15.09 -2.23
C SER A 69 -5.37 14.63 -1.49
N ILE A 70 -4.20 15.16 -1.87
CA ILE A 70 -2.93 14.91 -1.16
C ILE A 70 -2.95 15.37 0.30
N LEU A 71 -3.84 16.30 0.65
CA LEU A 71 -4.03 16.80 2.03
C LEU A 71 -4.66 15.74 2.95
N GLN A 72 -5.28 14.70 2.39
CA GLN A 72 -5.83 13.56 3.16
C GLN A 72 -4.80 12.47 3.42
N LEU A 73 -3.63 12.48 2.76
CA LEU A 73 -2.50 11.72 3.27
C LEU A 73 -2.04 12.38 4.57
N ASP A 74 -1.66 11.56 5.54
CA ASP A 74 -1.15 11.91 6.85
C ASP A 74 -0.05 12.98 6.75
N SER A 75 -0.46 14.25 6.77
CA SER A 75 0.43 15.41 6.74
C SER A 75 0.93 15.60 8.16
N LYS A 76 2.11 15.05 8.42
CA LYS A 76 2.82 15.31 9.67
C LYS A 76 3.14 16.80 9.82
#